data_AF-A0A8W8LBK9-F1
#
_entry.id   AF-A0A8W8LBK9-F1
#
_cell.length_a   1.000
_cell.length_b   1.000
_cell.length_c   1.000
_cell.angle_alpha   90.00
_cell.angle_beta   90.00
_cell.angle_gamma   90.00
#
_symmetry.space_group_name_H-M   'P 1'
#
loop_
_entity.id
_entity.type
_entity.pdbx_description
1 polymer ?
#
loop_
_entity_poly.entity_id
_entity_poly.type
_entity_poly.pdbx_seq_one_letter_code
_entity_poly.pdbx_strand_id
1 'polypeptide(L)'
;MSPGMITFTGVLLAVGAEFCYCFNCISPLGDSVDWFMMYKVPKATRPMPKKTTGKEFYYLDANNATWSFMDVNIKEPDQNPLYYTLQQIYQKNPEKYGMYNDQPPQGSVPLTSSTTNQATGAHMKGAFAFDKDSGFWLILSVPFFPAPQKYNYKYGSSQLIKAQAILCITLDSKYLEEIEKIFDITKPMFFDGNKPFLQELPRVKDTKKSTKIVVDFKSKGGQEFREYAKSASFGADLYDSLVAPDLKDNLLVETWSPNLGSNCSTYKVYDVKKVEFKDGYWFKSTIDHAKWAVTENRDWACIGDINRAKSQFRRGGGTMCLRHAGVAKQFRNLIPEEYGMYNDQPPKSSVSMDIKQETSGGHMKGAFAFDKDSGFWLILSVPNFPAPRKQNKPLLKKFNREMNYYSSGPNGPIVTDFITRKGQSFRGYAKSASFGQDLYHPLVAVNLKDNLYVETWRPDLKTECSMYKVYDVKKVAFEDGYWFNSKTDHSKWAVTENRDWACIGDINRNISQFKRGGGTMCIHHAVVAKQFRKIVKEKEECP
;
A
#
# COMPACT_ATOMS: atom_id res chain seq x y z
N MET A 1 54.25 -39.18 68.29
CA MET A 1 53.25 -38.16 67.89
C MET A 1 52.85 -38.46 66.46
N SER A 2 51.62 -38.93 66.26
CA SER A 2 51.04 -39.25 64.94
C SER A 2 49.79 -38.37 64.80
N PRO A 3 49.57 -37.69 63.66
CA PRO A 3 48.38 -36.86 63.48
C PRO A 3 47.18 -37.72 63.05
N GLY A 4 46.07 -37.57 63.77
CA GLY A 4 44.79 -38.18 63.42
C GLY A 4 44.15 -37.50 62.22
N MET A 5 43.70 -38.32 61.27
CA MET A 5 43.03 -37.93 60.03
C MET A 5 41.52 -37.77 60.31
N ILE A 6 40.98 -36.57 60.12
CA ILE A 6 39.54 -36.31 60.20
C ILE A 6 38.95 -36.41 58.79
N THR A 7 38.09 -37.38 58.56
CA THR A 7 37.31 -37.54 57.32
C THR A 7 36.04 -36.69 57.39
N PHE A 8 35.90 -35.73 56.48
CA PHE A 8 34.65 -35.01 56.23
C PHE A 8 33.88 -35.71 55.10
N THR A 9 32.76 -36.34 55.43
CA THR A 9 31.77 -36.83 54.47
C THR A 9 30.86 -35.67 54.06
N GLY A 10 31.17 -35.02 52.93
CA GLY A 10 30.30 -34.03 52.31
C GLY A 10 29.20 -34.72 51.50
N VAL A 11 27.93 -34.56 51.91
CA VAL A 11 26.77 -34.95 51.12
C VAL A 11 26.57 -33.89 50.02
N LEU A 12 26.77 -34.29 48.76
CA LEU A 12 26.47 -33.46 47.60
C LEU A 12 24.95 -33.52 47.34
N LEU A 13 24.21 -32.48 47.75
CA LEU A 13 22.82 -32.29 47.33
C LEU A 13 22.81 -31.77 45.89
N ALA A 14 22.60 -32.68 44.92
CA ALA A 14 22.31 -32.31 43.55
C ALA A 14 20.89 -31.72 43.48
N VAL A 15 20.79 -30.38 43.50
CA VAL A 15 19.55 -29.68 43.16
C VAL A 15 19.39 -29.81 41.65
N GLY A 16 18.55 -30.77 41.22
CA GLY A 16 18.10 -30.85 39.84
C GLY A 16 17.23 -29.63 39.52
N ALA A 17 17.83 -28.59 38.95
CA ALA A 17 17.07 -27.55 38.29
C ALA A 17 16.45 -28.16 37.03
N GLU A 18 15.18 -28.56 37.09
CA GLU A 18 14.39 -28.76 35.88
C GLU A 18 14.32 -27.42 35.16
N PHE A 19 15.15 -27.25 34.12
CA PHE A 19 14.99 -26.15 33.18
C PHE A 19 13.66 -26.34 32.45
N CYS A 20 12.60 -25.75 32.98
CA CYS A 20 11.36 -25.58 32.26
C CYS A 20 11.63 -24.66 31.06
N TYR A 21 11.74 -25.26 29.87
CA TYR A 21 11.96 -24.51 28.65
C TYR A 21 10.64 -23.93 28.15
N CYS A 22 10.39 -22.65 28.44
CA CYS A 22 9.22 -21.97 27.91
C CYS A 22 9.33 -21.78 26.39
N PHE A 23 8.27 -22.07 25.64
CA PHE A 23 8.16 -21.75 24.21
C PHE A 23 7.79 -20.27 24.02
N ASN A 24 8.64 -19.52 23.31
CA ASN A 24 8.43 -18.08 23.08
C ASN A 24 8.78 -17.68 21.64
N CYS A 25 8.33 -16.52 21.20
CA CYS A 25 8.91 -15.84 20.05
C CYS A 25 10.33 -15.37 20.38
N ILE A 26 11.28 -15.57 19.47
CA ILE A 26 12.70 -15.25 19.69
C ILE A 26 13.15 -14.15 18.72
N SER A 27 13.86 -13.15 19.23
CA SER A 27 14.41 -12.02 18.47
C SER A 27 15.67 -12.38 17.68
N PRO A 28 16.14 -11.51 16.76
CA PRO A 28 17.44 -11.67 16.10
C PRO A 28 18.64 -11.78 17.04
N LEU A 29 18.53 -11.31 18.28
CA LEU A 29 19.59 -11.39 19.29
C LEU A 29 19.57 -12.71 20.09
N GLY A 30 18.56 -13.56 19.87
CA GLY A 30 18.34 -14.80 20.63
C GLY A 30 17.50 -14.63 21.90
N ASP A 31 17.10 -13.40 22.23
CA ASP A 31 16.26 -13.11 23.40
C ASP A 31 14.79 -13.41 23.13
N SER A 32 14.07 -13.84 24.18
CA SER A 32 12.62 -13.98 24.13
C SER A 32 11.95 -12.62 23.98
N VAL A 33 10.94 -12.54 23.09
CA VAL A 33 10.14 -11.34 22.85
C VAL A 33 8.66 -11.67 22.89
N ASP A 34 7.86 -10.69 23.27
CA ASP A 34 6.42 -10.87 23.42
C ASP A 34 5.71 -11.11 22.08
N TRP A 35 6.14 -10.40 21.04
CA TRP A 35 5.73 -10.60 19.67
C TRP A 35 6.77 -9.99 18.72
N PHE A 36 6.80 -10.47 17.48
CA PHE A 36 7.55 -9.83 16.41
C PHE A 36 6.84 -9.93 15.06
N MET A 37 7.18 -9.01 14.16
CA MET A 37 6.75 -9.04 12.77
C MET A 37 7.96 -9.02 11.84
N MET A 38 7.91 -9.82 10.78
CA MET A 38 8.90 -9.79 9.70
C MET A 38 8.24 -9.49 8.36
N TYR A 39 8.95 -8.75 7.52
CA TYR A 39 8.60 -8.52 6.13
C TYR A 39 9.77 -8.95 5.24
N LYS A 40 9.73 -10.19 4.78
CA LYS A 40 10.76 -10.71 3.86
C LYS A 40 10.64 -10.03 2.51
N VAL A 41 11.73 -9.47 2.00
CA VAL A 41 11.75 -8.73 0.73
C VAL A 41 11.78 -9.69 -0.47
N PRO A 42 11.26 -9.32 -1.65
CA PRO A 42 11.29 -10.21 -2.82
C PRO A 42 12.70 -10.29 -3.43
N LYS A 43 12.98 -11.36 -4.18
CA LYS A 43 14.20 -11.45 -4.99
C LYS A 43 14.13 -10.46 -6.15
N ALA A 44 15.19 -9.68 -6.35
CA ALA A 44 15.32 -8.75 -7.46
C ALA A 44 15.39 -9.48 -8.80
N THR A 45 14.25 -9.59 -9.48
CA THR A 45 14.12 -10.18 -10.82
C THR A 45 13.71 -9.15 -11.88
N ARG A 46 13.45 -7.91 -11.46
CA ARG A 46 13.03 -6.75 -12.26
C ARG A 46 13.71 -5.48 -11.71
N PRO A 47 13.66 -4.32 -12.39
CA PRO A 47 14.19 -3.08 -11.84
C PRO A 47 13.53 -2.72 -10.51
N MET A 48 14.32 -2.79 -9.43
CA MET A 48 13.94 -2.43 -8.05
C MET A 48 15.01 -1.49 -7.48
N PRO A 49 14.71 -0.70 -6.43
CA PRO A 49 15.67 0.25 -5.86
C PRO A 49 16.95 -0.39 -5.32
N LYS A 50 16.84 -1.61 -4.78
CA LYS A 50 17.97 -2.41 -4.29
C LYS A 50 17.95 -3.80 -4.93
N LYS A 51 19.14 -4.35 -5.20
CA LYS A 51 19.33 -5.71 -5.73
C LYS A 51 19.31 -6.74 -4.59
N THR A 52 18.12 -7.03 -4.07
CA THR A 52 17.93 -8.03 -3.01
C THR A 52 17.99 -9.46 -3.54
N THR A 53 18.54 -10.37 -2.75
CA THR A 53 18.56 -11.81 -3.06
C THR A 53 17.25 -12.51 -2.70
N GLY A 54 16.40 -11.84 -1.93
CA GLY A 54 15.12 -12.35 -1.42
C GLY A 54 15.26 -13.09 -0.09
N LYS A 55 16.45 -13.04 0.51
CA LYS A 55 16.78 -13.63 1.81
C LYS A 55 16.63 -12.62 2.95
N GLU A 56 16.75 -11.34 2.62
CA GLU A 56 16.74 -10.21 3.52
C GLU A 56 15.30 -9.91 3.99
N PHE A 57 15.16 -9.20 5.10
CA PHE A 57 13.83 -8.88 5.63
C PHE A 57 13.85 -7.58 6.45
N TYR A 58 12.70 -6.94 6.58
CA TYR A 58 12.47 -5.94 7.62
C TYR A 58 11.96 -6.64 8.88
N TYR A 59 12.35 -6.12 10.05
CA TYR A 59 11.97 -6.63 11.36
C TYR A 59 11.47 -5.50 12.25
N LEU A 60 10.49 -5.81 13.10
CA LEU A 60 10.10 -5.02 14.27
C LEU A 60 9.53 -5.95 15.34
N ASP A 61 9.55 -5.53 16.60
CA ASP A 61 9.08 -6.34 17.73
C ASP A 61 8.49 -5.48 18.85
N ALA A 62 8.13 -6.14 19.95
CA ALA A 62 7.60 -5.52 21.16
C ALA A 62 8.52 -4.46 21.79
N ASN A 63 9.83 -4.57 21.59
CA ASN A 63 10.82 -3.66 22.17
C ASN A 63 11.14 -2.49 21.22
N ASN A 64 11.00 -2.70 19.91
CA ASN A 64 11.21 -1.71 18.86
C ASN A 64 10.18 -1.85 17.74
N ALA A 65 9.09 -1.07 17.86
CA ALA A 65 8.00 -1.00 16.90
C ALA A 65 8.35 -0.16 15.63
N THR A 66 9.58 -0.24 15.12
CA THR A 66 10.01 0.44 13.88
C THR A 66 10.65 -0.54 12.92
N TRP A 67 10.19 -0.53 11.65
CA TRP A 67 10.78 -1.37 10.61
C TRP A 67 12.28 -1.10 10.47
N SER A 68 13.06 -2.14 10.73
CA SER A 68 14.52 -2.15 10.61
C SER A 68 14.93 -3.14 9.53
N PHE A 69 15.69 -2.68 8.54
CA PHE A 69 16.18 -3.56 7.48
C PHE A 69 17.28 -4.47 8.02
N MET A 70 17.12 -5.78 7.84
CA MET A 70 18.06 -6.81 8.24
C MET A 70 18.64 -7.46 6.98
N ASP A 71 19.94 -7.23 6.74
CA ASP A 71 20.72 -7.95 5.72
C ASP A 71 21.15 -9.33 6.26
N VAL A 72 20.16 -10.09 6.70
CA VAL A 72 20.32 -11.41 7.32
C VAL A 72 19.74 -12.47 6.40
N ASN A 73 20.42 -13.61 6.29
CA ASN A 73 19.97 -14.70 5.45
C ASN A 73 18.89 -15.52 6.16
N ILE A 74 17.61 -15.33 5.80
CA ILE A 74 16.48 -16.09 6.36
C ILE A 74 16.59 -17.63 6.21
N LYS A 75 17.54 -18.14 5.41
CA LYS A 75 17.78 -19.59 5.28
C LYS A 75 18.67 -20.17 6.36
N GLU A 76 19.45 -19.33 7.05
CA GLU A 76 20.53 -19.74 7.94
C GLU A 76 20.20 -19.34 9.39
N PRO A 77 20.86 -19.96 10.39
CA PRO A 77 20.56 -19.71 11.81
C PRO A 77 20.94 -18.31 12.30
N ASP A 78 22.00 -17.72 11.76
CA ASP A 78 22.60 -16.50 12.29
C ASP A 78 21.62 -15.32 12.25
N GLN A 79 21.37 -14.74 13.43
CA GLN A 79 20.47 -13.59 13.65
C GLN A 79 19.05 -13.74 13.07
N ASN A 80 18.57 -14.98 12.95
CA ASN A 80 17.33 -15.29 12.28
C ASN A 80 16.20 -15.61 13.27
N PRO A 81 15.29 -14.66 13.56
CA PRO A 81 14.22 -14.85 14.53
C PRO A 81 13.25 -15.97 14.15
N LEU A 82 13.02 -16.19 12.84
CA LEU A 82 12.18 -17.28 12.35
C LEU A 82 12.82 -18.65 12.60
N TYR A 83 14.14 -18.75 12.38
CA TYR A 83 14.91 -19.94 12.73
C TYR A 83 14.86 -20.20 14.23
N TYR A 84 15.26 -19.22 15.05
CA TYR A 84 15.34 -19.41 16.50
C TYR A 84 13.98 -19.79 17.12
N THR A 85 12.90 -19.17 16.64
CA THR A 85 11.54 -19.49 17.11
C THR A 85 11.17 -20.94 16.77
N LEU A 86 11.30 -21.34 15.50
CA LEU A 86 10.93 -22.70 15.06
C LEU A 86 11.88 -23.78 15.55
N GLN A 87 13.13 -23.43 15.86
CA GLN A 87 14.12 -24.37 16.40
C GLN A 87 13.65 -25.01 17.71
N GLN A 88 12.80 -24.32 18.46
CA GLN A 88 12.18 -24.88 19.66
C GLN A 88 11.28 -26.09 19.32
N ILE A 89 10.56 -26.09 18.19
CA ILE A 89 9.81 -27.26 17.72
C ILE A 89 10.77 -28.36 17.28
N TYR A 90 11.81 -28.01 16.52
CA TYR A 90 12.74 -28.98 15.94
C TYR A 90 13.61 -29.70 16.98
N GLN A 91 14.00 -29.02 18.06
CA GLN A 91 14.92 -29.58 19.07
C GLN A 91 14.23 -30.07 20.34
N LYS A 92 13.16 -29.41 20.79
CA LYS A 92 12.59 -29.67 22.12
C LYS A 92 11.42 -30.66 22.13
N ASN A 93 10.95 -31.09 20.96
CA ASN A 93 9.82 -32.00 20.80
C ASN A 93 8.58 -31.65 21.67
N PRO A 94 7.96 -30.48 21.46
CA PRO A 94 6.83 -30.00 22.25
C PRO A 94 5.70 -31.03 22.37
N GLU A 95 5.10 -31.10 23.56
CA GLU A 95 3.90 -31.92 23.80
C GLU A 95 2.73 -31.46 22.92
N LYS A 96 2.57 -30.15 22.70
CA LYS A 96 1.47 -29.59 21.89
C LYS A 96 2.04 -28.71 20.79
N TYR A 97 2.08 -29.23 19.57
CA TYR A 97 2.45 -28.44 18.40
C TYR A 97 1.71 -28.89 17.14
N GLY A 98 1.63 -27.98 16.17
CA GLY A 98 1.08 -28.24 14.86
C GLY A 98 1.68 -27.31 13.82
N MET A 99 1.84 -27.83 12.61
CA MET A 99 2.23 -27.08 11.42
C MET A 99 1.15 -27.23 10.35
N TYR A 100 0.70 -26.10 9.82
CA TYR A 100 -0.37 -26.06 8.82
C TYR A 100 0.03 -25.22 7.62
N ASN A 101 -0.37 -25.66 6.43
CA ASN A 101 -0.14 -24.96 5.17
C ASN A 101 -1.02 -25.57 4.08
N ASP A 102 -1.75 -24.74 3.32
CA ASP A 102 -2.53 -25.18 2.14
C ASP A 102 -1.67 -25.59 0.94
N GLN A 103 -0.38 -25.28 0.99
CA GLN A 103 0.65 -25.70 0.05
C GLN A 103 1.83 -26.29 0.86
N PRO A 104 1.66 -27.46 1.49
CA PRO A 104 2.66 -28.01 2.40
C PRO A 104 3.94 -28.39 1.65
N PRO A 105 5.08 -28.51 2.36
CA PRO A 105 6.34 -28.94 1.76
C PRO A 105 6.20 -30.25 0.97
N GLN A 106 6.90 -30.36 -0.16
CA GLN A 106 6.80 -31.53 -1.03
C GLN A 106 7.08 -32.84 -0.27
N GLY A 107 6.23 -33.85 -0.48
CA GLY A 107 6.32 -35.15 0.20
C GLY A 107 5.69 -35.20 1.60
N SER A 108 5.09 -34.10 2.08
CA SER A 108 4.30 -34.11 3.31
C SER A 108 2.94 -34.78 3.05
N VAL A 109 2.49 -35.61 3.99
CA VAL A 109 1.16 -36.23 3.95
C VAL A 109 0.23 -35.43 4.86
N PRO A 110 -0.85 -34.84 4.35
CA PRO A 110 -1.84 -34.15 5.19
C PRO A 110 -2.32 -35.05 6.33
N LEU A 111 -2.32 -34.53 7.56
CA LEU A 111 -2.75 -35.24 8.77
C LEU A 111 -4.27 -35.10 9.01
N THR A 112 -4.91 -34.11 8.40
CA THR A 112 -6.36 -33.90 8.41
C THR A 112 -6.99 -34.46 7.13
N SER A 113 -8.24 -34.96 7.21
CA SER A 113 -8.84 -35.78 6.14
C SER A 113 -8.82 -35.14 4.75
N SER A 114 -8.59 -35.99 3.76
CA SER A 114 -8.48 -35.75 2.31
C SER A 114 -9.70 -35.13 1.61
N THR A 115 -10.67 -34.58 2.35
CA THR A 115 -11.90 -33.99 1.78
C THR A 115 -11.75 -32.52 1.39
N THR A 116 -10.69 -31.84 1.82
CA THR A 116 -10.40 -30.46 1.38
C THR A 116 -9.55 -30.50 0.12
N ASN A 117 -10.17 -30.30 -1.05
CA ASN A 117 -9.43 -29.94 -2.27
C ASN A 117 -8.46 -28.79 -1.93
N GLN A 118 -7.20 -28.84 -2.39
CA GLN A 118 -6.26 -27.71 -2.24
C GLN A 118 -6.86 -26.38 -2.75
N ALA A 119 -7.80 -26.45 -3.70
CA ALA A 119 -8.53 -25.30 -4.23
C ALA A 119 -9.62 -24.73 -3.28
N THR A 120 -10.14 -25.51 -2.33
CA THR A 120 -11.26 -25.13 -1.43
C THR A 120 -10.90 -25.17 0.05
N GLY A 121 -9.78 -25.76 0.44
CA GLY A 121 -9.27 -25.77 1.81
C GLY A 121 -8.89 -24.36 2.30
N ALA A 122 -8.75 -24.20 3.61
CA ALA A 122 -8.37 -22.91 4.20
C ALA A 122 -7.11 -22.35 3.54
N HIS A 123 -7.07 -21.05 3.25
CA HIS A 123 -5.83 -20.39 2.88
C HIS A 123 -5.14 -19.98 4.18
N MET A 124 -4.43 -20.90 4.82
CA MET A 124 -3.78 -20.70 6.11
C MET A 124 -2.41 -21.35 6.14
N LYS A 125 -1.44 -20.65 6.74
CA LYS A 125 -0.09 -21.18 6.91
C LYS A 125 0.54 -20.72 8.22
N GLY A 126 1.21 -21.62 8.91
CA GLY A 126 1.78 -21.29 10.21
C GLY A 126 2.22 -22.48 11.03
N ALA A 127 2.58 -22.19 12.27
CA ALA A 127 2.91 -23.16 13.28
C ALA A 127 2.50 -22.65 14.66
N PHE A 128 2.28 -23.56 15.59
CA PHE A 128 2.19 -23.23 17.01
C PHE A 128 2.91 -24.28 17.82
N ALA A 129 3.37 -23.90 19.01
CA ALA A 129 3.91 -24.82 20.00
C ALA A 129 3.63 -24.28 21.40
N PHE A 130 3.13 -25.14 22.28
CA PHE A 130 2.82 -24.83 23.67
C PHE A 130 3.38 -25.89 24.60
N ASP A 131 3.88 -25.44 25.75
CA ASP A 131 4.08 -26.23 26.95
C ASP A 131 2.87 -26.08 27.88
N LYS A 132 3.03 -26.41 29.18
CA LYS A 132 1.96 -26.32 30.18
C LYS A 132 1.56 -24.87 30.49
N ASP A 133 2.50 -23.93 30.39
CA ASP A 133 2.33 -22.56 30.87
C ASP A 133 2.18 -21.56 29.72
N SER A 134 2.97 -21.72 28.65
CA SER A 134 3.02 -20.77 27.55
C SER A 134 3.42 -21.40 26.21
N GLY A 135 3.33 -20.61 25.16
CA GLY A 135 3.70 -21.02 23.82
C GLY A 135 3.81 -19.86 22.87
N PHE A 136 3.99 -20.19 21.59
CA PHE A 136 3.89 -19.22 20.52
C PHE A 136 2.91 -19.67 19.45
N TRP A 137 2.31 -18.68 18.80
CA TRP A 137 1.58 -18.86 17.55
C TRP A 137 2.24 -18.03 16.44
N LEU A 138 2.60 -18.71 15.36
CA LEU A 138 3.28 -18.17 14.18
C LEU A 138 2.32 -18.19 12.99
N ILE A 139 1.97 -17.01 12.48
CA ILE A 139 1.12 -16.78 11.31
C ILE A 139 2.02 -16.27 10.17
N LEU A 140 1.91 -16.85 8.97
CA LEU A 140 2.80 -16.50 7.86
C LEU A 140 2.14 -16.67 6.49
N SER A 141 2.72 -16.04 5.47
CA SER A 141 2.23 -16.17 4.09
C SER A 141 3.05 -17.13 3.20
N VAL A 142 4.08 -17.78 3.76
CA VAL A 142 5.14 -18.53 3.04
C VAL A 142 4.69 -19.93 2.59
N PRO A 143 4.54 -20.23 1.29
CA PRO A 143 4.21 -21.58 0.83
C PRO A 143 5.36 -22.57 1.05
N PHE A 144 5.04 -23.86 1.14
CA PHE A 144 6.02 -24.94 1.33
C PHE A 144 6.88 -24.78 2.61
N PHE A 145 6.33 -24.13 3.64
CA PHE A 145 7.02 -23.80 4.90
C PHE A 145 6.00 -23.73 6.06
N PRO A 146 6.36 -24.06 7.32
CA PRO A 146 7.63 -24.62 7.79
C PRO A 146 7.89 -26.01 7.23
N ALA A 147 9.14 -26.49 7.34
CA ALA A 147 9.46 -27.88 7.03
C ALA A 147 9.01 -28.80 8.18
N PRO A 148 8.57 -30.04 7.90
CA PRO A 148 8.26 -31.02 8.94
C PRO A 148 9.39 -31.16 9.94
N GLN A 149 9.06 -31.41 11.21
CA GLN A 149 9.95 -31.51 12.35
C GLN A 149 11.19 -32.36 12.06
N LYS A 150 10.97 -33.55 11.46
CA LYS A 150 12.03 -34.50 11.08
C LYS A 150 13.06 -33.98 10.08
N TYR A 151 12.78 -32.90 9.37
CA TYR A 151 13.66 -32.31 8.38
C TYR A 151 14.40 -31.06 8.88
N ASN A 152 14.21 -30.68 10.15
CA ASN A 152 14.71 -29.44 10.75
C ASN A 152 14.30 -28.18 9.96
N TYR A 153 14.82 -27.03 10.36
CA TYR A 153 14.59 -25.78 9.65
C TYR A 153 15.11 -25.85 8.21
N LYS A 154 14.20 -25.62 7.25
CA LYS A 154 14.56 -25.55 5.82
C LYS A 154 13.74 -24.50 5.10
N TYR A 155 14.43 -23.46 4.63
CA TYR A 155 13.87 -22.42 3.77
C TYR A 155 14.47 -22.55 2.36
N GLY A 156 13.64 -22.94 1.39
CA GLY A 156 14.04 -23.25 0.02
C GLY A 156 14.07 -22.04 -0.93
N SER A 157 14.56 -22.27 -2.14
CA SER A 157 14.78 -21.22 -3.14
C SER A 157 13.49 -20.62 -3.71
N SER A 158 12.41 -21.41 -3.81
CA SER A 158 11.11 -20.93 -4.32
C SER A 158 10.49 -19.89 -3.39
N GLN A 159 10.74 -20.00 -2.08
CA GLN A 159 10.22 -19.09 -1.06
C GLN A 159 10.95 -17.73 -1.02
N LEU A 160 12.06 -17.58 -1.74
CA LEU A 160 12.80 -16.31 -1.85
C LEU A 160 12.19 -15.34 -2.87
N ILE A 161 11.43 -15.86 -3.83
CA ILE A 161 11.01 -15.11 -5.03
C ILE A 161 10.11 -13.92 -4.68
N LYS A 162 9.14 -14.14 -3.79
CA LYS A 162 8.07 -13.19 -3.47
C LYS A 162 8.27 -12.60 -2.08
N ALA A 163 7.77 -11.40 -1.85
CA ALA A 163 7.74 -10.82 -0.51
C ALA A 163 6.70 -11.55 0.37
N GLN A 164 6.93 -11.59 1.68
CA GLN A 164 6.12 -12.35 2.63
C GLN A 164 6.03 -11.60 3.97
N ALA A 165 4.91 -11.75 4.67
CA ALA A 165 4.74 -11.28 6.04
C ALA A 165 4.68 -12.46 7.01
N ILE A 166 5.22 -12.25 8.21
CA ILE A 166 5.27 -13.22 9.30
C ILE A 166 4.95 -12.47 10.60
N LEU A 167 4.12 -13.06 11.45
CA LEU A 167 3.79 -12.61 12.79
C LEU A 167 4.01 -13.77 13.76
N CYS A 168 4.72 -13.51 14.85
CA CYS A 168 4.83 -14.41 16.00
C CYS A 168 4.28 -13.72 17.24
N ILE A 169 3.48 -14.44 18.03
CA ILE A 169 2.95 -13.98 19.32
C ILE A 169 3.23 -15.01 20.40
N THR A 170 3.84 -14.58 21.50
CA THR A 170 3.99 -15.37 22.72
C THR A 170 2.71 -15.29 23.55
N LEU A 171 2.12 -16.44 23.86
CA LEU A 171 0.80 -16.56 24.49
C LEU A 171 0.84 -17.48 25.71
N ASP A 172 -0.02 -17.20 26.70
CA ASP A 172 -0.32 -18.17 27.76
C ASP A 172 -1.03 -19.40 27.18
N SER A 173 -0.79 -20.57 27.75
CA SER A 173 -1.39 -21.84 27.31
C SER A 173 -2.93 -21.84 27.39
N LYS A 174 -3.53 -20.97 28.21
CA LYS A 174 -4.99 -20.76 28.30
C LYS A 174 -5.64 -20.35 26.96
N TYR A 175 -4.87 -19.75 26.05
CA TYR A 175 -5.37 -19.35 24.73
C TYR A 175 -5.42 -20.49 23.72
N LEU A 176 -4.88 -21.67 24.05
CA LEU A 176 -4.89 -22.82 23.14
C LEU A 176 -6.32 -23.22 22.75
N GLU A 177 -7.26 -23.26 23.71
CA GLU A 177 -8.66 -23.58 23.42
C GLU A 177 -9.31 -22.59 22.44
N GLU A 178 -8.97 -21.31 22.53
CA GLU A 178 -9.46 -20.30 21.59
C GLU A 178 -8.86 -20.46 20.19
N ILE A 179 -7.57 -20.81 20.10
CA ILE A 179 -6.91 -21.17 18.83
C ILE A 179 -7.58 -22.40 18.20
N GLU A 180 -7.94 -23.40 18.99
CA GLU A 180 -8.67 -24.59 18.52
C GLU A 180 -10.04 -24.24 17.94
N LYS A 181 -10.80 -23.34 18.58
CA LYS A 181 -12.08 -22.82 18.05
C LYS A 181 -11.89 -22.13 16.70
N ILE A 182 -10.81 -21.35 16.54
CA ILE A 182 -10.46 -20.73 15.25
C ILE A 182 -10.17 -21.80 14.20
N PHE A 183 -9.35 -22.80 14.50
CA PHE A 183 -9.04 -23.89 13.57
C PHE A 183 -10.26 -24.74 13.21
N ASP A 184 -11.20 -24.89 14.14
CA ASP A 184 -12.44 -25.60 13.88
C ASP A 184 -13.37 -24.83 12.91
N ILE A 185 -13.32 -23.49 12.89
CA ILE A 185 -14.03 -22.66 11.90
C ILE A 185 -13.30 -22.62 10.56
N THR A 186 -11.98 -22.39 10.58
CA THR A 186 -11.21 -22.14 9.36
C THR A 186 -10.83 -23.42 8.63
N LYS A 187 -10.68 -24.55 9.35
CA LYS A 187 -10.28 -25.88 8.85
C LYS A 187 -8.91 -25.86 8.12
N PRO A 188 -7.82 -25.46 8.79
CA PRO A 188 -6.49 -25.44 8.18
C PRO A 188 -5.99 -26.86 7.85
N MET A 189 -5.14 -26.95 6.83
CA MET A 189 -4.52 -28.21 6.44
C MET A 189 -3.27 -28.46 7.28
N PHE A 190 -3.37 -29.29 8.31
CA PHE A 190 -2.20 -29.74 9.08
C PHE A 190 -1.42 -30.80 8.31
N PHE A 191 -0.09 -30.67 8.31
CA PHE A 191 0.81 -31.62 7.64
C PHE A 191 1.90 -32.16 8.58
N ASP A 192 2.06 -31.58 9.77
CA ASP A 192 2.90 -32.08 10.83
C ASP A 192 2.39 -31.62 12.21
N GLY A 193 2.73 -32.34 13.28
CA GLY A 193 2.24 -32.06 14.62
C GLY A 193 2.08 -33.29 15.51
N ASN A 194 1.79 -33.05 16.78
CA ASN A 194 1.50 -34.12 17.72
C ASN A 194 0.14 -34.77 17.37
N LYS A 195 0.16 -36.05 16.97
CA LYS A 195 -1.02 -36.78 16.46
C LYS A 195 -2.17 -36.89 17.48
N PRO A 196 -1.95 -37.35 18.74
CA PRO A 196 -2.96 -37.29 19.79
C PRO A 196 -3.69 -35.95 19.84
N PHE A 197 -2.95 -34.84 19.91
CA PHE A 197 -3.52 -33.50 19.96
C PHE A 197 -4.31 -33.15 18.69
N LEU A 198 -3.73 -33.36 17.50
CA LEU A 198 -4.38 -33.02 16.22
C LEU A 198 -5.61 -33.89 15.91
N GLN A 199 -5.66 -35.12 16.42
CA GLN A 199 -6.82 -36.01 16.29
C GLN A 199 -7.91 -35.69 17.30
N GLU A 200 -7.53 -35.17 18.47
CA GLU A 200 -8.43 -34.72 19.54
C GLU A 200 -8.90 -33.29 19.39
N LEU A 201 -8.27 -32.48 18.49
CA LEU A 201 -8.72 -31.12 18.13
C LEU A 201 -10.23 -31.14 18.07
N PRO A 202 -10.91 -30.54 19.05
CA PRO A 202 -12.30 -30.84 19.29
C PRO A 202 -13.04 -30.53 18.00
N ARG A 203 -13.78 -31.51 17.50
CA ARG A 203 -14.95 -31.21 16.66
C ARG A 203 -15.88 -30.48 17.62
N VAL A 204 -15.64 -29.19 17.87
CA VAL A 204 -16.38 -28.40 18.85
C VAL A 204 -17.83 -28.65 18.51
N LYS A 205 -18.55 -29.33 19.41
CA LYS A 205 -19.83 -29.97 19.06
C LYS A 205 -20.90 -28.94 18.69
N ASP A 206 -20.59 -27.64 18.80
CA ASP A 206 -21.51 -26.50 18.67
C ASP A 206 -21.14 -25.45 17.58
N THR A 207 -20.00 -25.55 16.91
CA THR A 207 -19.60 -24.57 15.87
C THR A 207 -20.24 -24.80 14.50
N LYS A 208 -20.96 -25.91 14.30
CA LYS A 208 -21.47 -26.37 13.00
C LYS A 208 -22.38 -25.36 12.26
N LYS A 209 -22.78 -24.24 12.87
CA LYS A 209 -23.55 -23.18 12.23
C LYS A 209 -22.79 -21.86 12.00
N SER A 210 -21.70 -21.58 12.71
CA SER A 210 -21.02 -20.29 12.53
C SER A 210 -20.10 -20.31 11.32
N THR A 211 -20.11 -19.22 10.55
CA THR A 211 -19.21 -19.04 9.40
C THR A 211 -18.06 -18.09 9.69
N LYS A 212 -18.01 -17.51 10.89
CA LYS A 212 -16.99 -16.57 11.35
C LYS A 212 -16.78 -16.64 12.85
N ILE A 213 -15.62 -16.18 13.31
CA ILE A 213 -15.30 -16.01 14.72
C ILE A 213 -14.40 -14.78 14.89
N VAL A 214 -14.59 -14.06 16.00
CA VAL A 214 -13.73 -12.95 16.42
C VAL A 214 -13.29 -13.25 17.84
N VAL A 215 -11.97 -13.26 18.07
CA VAL A 215 -11.39 -13.63 19.36
C VAL A 215 -10.37 -12.59 19.77
N ASP A 216 -10.48 -12.10 21.01
CA ASP A 216 -9.49 -11.22 21.60
C ASP A 216 -8.43 -12.03 22.36
N PHE A 217 -7.18 -11.74 22.07
CA PHE A 217 -6.01 -12.32 22.72
C PHE A 217 -5.24 -11.24 23.48
N LYS A 218 -4.55 -11.66 24.53
CA LYS A 218 -3.52 -10.87 25.18
C LYS A 218 -2.24 -11.67 25.16
N SER A 219 -1.18 -11.11 24.58
CA SER A 219 0.13 -11.74 24.64
C SER A 219 0.62 -11.83 26.09
N LYS A 220 1.65 -12.63 26.34
CA LYS A 220 2.21 -12.82 27.68
C LYS A 220 2.72 -11.51 28.30
N GLY A 221 3.28 -10.63 27.48
CA GLY A 221 3.72 -9.27 27.82
C GLY A 221 2.60 -8.24 27.86
N GLY A 222 1.36 -8.64 27.56
CA GLY A 222 0.17 -7.84 27.80
C GLY A 222 -0.36 -7.03 26.61
N GLN A 223 0.22 -7.19 25.43
CA GLN A 223 -0.26 -6.55 24.20
C GLN A 223 -1.61 -7.15 23.76
N GLU A 224 -2.55 -6.27 23.38
CA GLU A 224 -3.87 -6.66 22.88
C GLU A 224 -3.82 -7.04 21.40
N PHE A 225 -4.47 -8.17 21.08
CA PHE A 225 -4.63 -8.71 19.74
C PHE A 225 -6.09 -9.11 19.51
N ARG A 226 -6.53 -9.10 18.26
CA ARG A 226 -7.85 -9.56 17.83
C ARG A 226 -7.72 -10.36 16.55
N GLU A 227 -8.10 -11.63 16.60
CA GLU A 227 -8.17 -12.50 15.43
C GLU A 227 -9.55 -12.42 14.79
N TYR A 228 -9.58 -12.22 13.48
CA TYR A 228 -10.78 -12.37 12.67
C TYR A 228 -10.63 -13.58 11.77
N ALA A 229 -11.48 -14.59 11.97
CA ALA A 229 -11.43 -15.82 11.18
C ALA A 229 -12.77 -16.10 10.51
N LYS A 230 -12.71 -16.71 9.33
CA LYS A 230 -13.88 -17.15 8.56
C LYS A 230 -13.74 -18.58 8.06
N SER A 231 -14.88 -19.24 7.84
CA SER A 231 -14.96 -20.53 7.16
C SER A 231 -15.12 -20.35 5.65
N ALA A 232 -15.02 -21.46 4.90
CA ALA A 232 -15.33 -21.50 3.48
C ALA A 232 -16.79 -21.12 3.15
N SER A 233 -17.73 -21.29 4.10
CA SER A 233 -19.14 -20.93 3.91
C SER A 233 -19.46 -19.46 4.17
N PHE A 234 -18.49 -18.65 4.65
CA PHE A 234 -18.68 -17.21 4.84
C PHE A 234 -19.01 -16.46 3.54
N GLY A 235 -18.36 -16.84 2.43
CA GLY A 235 -18.77 -16.41 1.09
C GLY A 235 -18.47 -14.95 0.71
N ALA A 236 -17.79 -14.17 1.56
CA ALA A 236 -17.47 -12.75 1.31
C ALA A 236 -16.00 -12.38 1.62
N ASP A 237 -15.62 -11.13 1.30
CA ASP A 237 -14.32 -10.55 1.67
C ASP A 237 -14.23 -10.40 3.19
N LEU A 238 -13.21 -11.01 3.80
CA LEU A 238 -12.99 -10.94 5.25
C LEU A 238 -12.83 -9.50 5.73
N TYR A 239 -12.08 -8.68 4.98
CA TYR A 239 -11.72 -7.34 5.43
C TYR A 239 -12.91 -6.38 5.36
N ASP A 240 -13.66 -6.43 4.26
CA ASP A 240 -14.82 -5.56 4.02
C ASP A 240 -16.06 -6.00 4.82
N SER A 241 -16.31 -7.31 4.94
CA SER A 241 -17.54 -7.81 5.56
C SER A 241 -17.41 -8.14 7.06
N LEU A 242 -16.20 -8.10 7.62
CA LEU A 242 -15.99 -8.41 9.04
C LEU A 242 -15.03 -7.43 9.74
N VAL A 243 -13.80 -7.25 9.22
CA VAL A 243 -12.76 -6.48 9.93
C VAL A 243 -13.08 -4.98 9.98
N ALA A 244 -13.34 -4.34 8.83
CA ALA A 244 -13.60 -2.89 8.77
C ALA A 244 -14.86 -2.49 9.56
N PRO A 245 -16.00 -3.23 9.47
CA PRO A 245 -17.18 -2.96 10.28
C PRO A 245 -16.96 -3.09 11.79
N ASP A 246 -16.21 -4.11 12.23
CA ASP A 246 -15.95 -4.33 13.66
C ASP A 246 -14.99 -3.27 14.23
N LEU A 247 -13.91 -2.97 13.50
CA LEU A 247 -12.95 -1.94 13.88
C LEU A 247 -13.49 -0.52 13.71
N LYS A 248 -14.64 -0.36 13.04
CA LYS A 248 -15.30 0.93 12.77
C LYS A 248 -14.37 1.94 12.12
N ASP A 249 -13.60 1.49 11.14
CA ASP A 249 -12.64 2.32 10.41
C ASP A 249 -12.39 1.76 9.01
N ASN A 250 -11.95 2.64 8.11
CA ASN A 250 -11.50 2.23 6.79
C ASN A 250 -10.21 1.42 6.92
N LEU A 251 -9.99 0.51 5.97
CA LEU A 251 -8.80 -0.35 5.93
C LEU A 251 -7.97 -0.09 4.67
N LEU A 252 -6.66 -0.10 4.86
CA LEU A 252 -5.66 -0.14 3.80
C LEU A 252 -5.07 -1.54 3.77
N VAL A 253 -5.28 -2.27 2.67
CA VAL A 253 -5.04 -3.71 2.62
C VAL A 253 -4.10 -4.06 1.47
N GLU A 254 -2.94 -4.61 1.79
CA GLU A 254 -2.05 -5.28 0.84
C GLU A 254 -2.38 -6.77 0.89
N THR A 255 -2.96 -7.28 -0.19
CA THR A 255 -3.09 -8.71 -0.40
C THR A 255 -2.92 -8.98 -1.88
N TRP A 256 -1.92 -9.76 -2.28
CA TRP A 256 -1.54 -10.07 -3.67
C TRP A 256 -2.64 -9.81 -4.74
N SER A 257 -2.65 -8.58 -5.29
CA SER A 257 -3.45 -8.10 -6.43
C SER A 257 -4.85 -8.72 -6.59
N PRO A 258 -5.83 -8.40 -5.72
CA PRO A 258 -7.07 -9.15 -5.62
C PRO A 258 -8.09 -8.85 -6.74
N ASN A 259 -7.82 -7.85 -7.59
CA ASN A 259 -8.72 -7.35 -8.65
C ASN A 259 -10.18 -7.16 -8.17
N LEU A 260 -10.37 -6.78 -6.90
CA LEU A 260 -11.70 -6.67 -6.29
C LEU A 260 -12.33 -5.28 -6.52
N GLY A 261 -11.51 -4.24 -6.73
CA GLY A 261 -11.95 -2.85 -6.81
C GLY A 261 -12.34 -2.29 -5.43
N SER A 262 -12.58 -0.98 -5.35
CA SER A 262 -13.00 -0.31 -4.11
C SER A 262 -14.49 -0.54 -3.86
N ASN A 263 -14.87 -1.02 -2.67
CA ASN A 263 -16.28 -1.13 -2.25
C ASN A 263 -16.77 0.20 -1.64
N CYS A 264 -18.04 0.56 -1.86
CA CYS A 264 -18.71 1.75 -1.31
C CYS A 264 -19.55 1.42 -0.05
N SER A 265 -19.14 0.41 0.71
CA SER A 265 -19.64 0.07 2.04
C SER A 265 -19.41 1.21 3.04
N THR A 266 -20.06 1.15 4.21
CA THR A 266 -19.93 2.17 5.28
C THR A 266 -18.48 2.47 5.65
N TYR A 267 -17.65 1.43 5.71
CA TYR A 267 -16.20 1.52 5.87
C TYR A 267 -15.53 0.99 4.62
N LYS A 268 -14.62 1.78 4.06
CA LYS A 268 -13.98 1.50 2.78
C LYS A 268 -12.73 0.65 2.99
N VAL A 269 -12.48 -0.27 2.06
CA VAL A 269 -11.31 -1.14 2.07
C VAL A 269 -10.50 -0.95 0.78
N TYR A 270 -9.38 -0.25 0.89
CA TYR A 270 -8.51 0.14 -0.21
C TYR A 270 -7.40 -0.87 -0.46
N ASP A 271 -7.18 -1.21 -1.73
CA ASP A 271 -6.03 -2.04 -2.11
C ASP A 271 -4.73 -1.21 -2.14
N VAL A 272 -3.73 -1.66 -1.38
CA VAL A 272 -2.36 -1.19 -1.54
C VAL A 272 -1.75 -1.85 -2.78
N LYS A 273 -1.25 -1.05 -3.71
CA LYS A 273 -0.65 -1.55 -4.98
C LYS A 273 0.87 -1.54 -4.98
N LYS A 274 1.48 -0.83 -4.03
CA LYS A 274 2.93 -0.64 -3.89
C LYS A 274 3.26 -0.44 -2.42
N VAL A 275 4.32 -1.12 -1.98
CA VAL A 275 4.91 -1.00 -0.64
C VAL A 275 6.25 -0.27 -0.77
N GLU A 276 6.48 0.74 0.06
CA GLU A 276 7.71 1.52 0.12
C GLU A 276 8.14 1.77 1.58
N PHE A 277 9.33 1.28 1.93
CA PHE A 277 9.92 1.48 3.24
C PHE A 277 10.61 2.84 3.33
N LYS A 278 10.85 3.30 4.57
CA LYS A 278 11.43 4.63 4.87
C LYS A 278 12.80 4.86 4.22
N ASP A 279 13.56 3.80 3.99
CA ASP A 279 14.87 3.83 3.32
C ASP A 279 14.78 3.87 1.78
N GLY A 280 13.57 4.03 1.23
CA GLY A 280 13.30 4.13 -0.21
C GLY A 280 13.26 2.78 -0.94
N TYR A 281 13.39 1.65 -0.22
CA TYR A 281 13.19 0.34 -0.84
C TYR A 281 11.69 0.11 -1.11
N TRP A 282 11.35 -0.29 -2.33
CA TRP A 282 9.96 -0.49 -2.72
C TRP A 282 9.79 -1.64 -3.71
N PHE A 283 8.59 -2.21 -3.70
CA PHE A 283 8.14 -3.21 -4.67
C PHE A 283 6.62 -3.11 -4.90
N LYS A 284 6.15 -3.68 -6.02
CA LYS A 284 4.72 -3.73 -6.35
C LYS A 284 4.05 -4.92 -5.66
N SER A 285 2.77 -4.77 -5.34
CA SER A 285 1.89 -5.84 -4.81
C SER A 285 1.92 -7.12 -5.66
N THR A 286 2.18 -7.02 -6.97
CA THR A 286 2.24 -8.20 -7.88
C THR A 286 3.41 -9.16 -7.59
N ILE A 287 4.41 -8.73 -6.84
CA ILE A 287 5.51 -9.58 -6.37
C ILE A 287 5.51 -9.77 -4.85
N ASP A 288 4.38 -9.47 -4.22
CA ASP A 288 4.17 -9.57 -2.79
C ASP A 288 3.05 -10.56 -2.46
N HIS A 289 3.36 -11.56 -1.63
CA HIS A 289 2.39 -12.53 -1.10
C HIS A 289 1.98 -12.21 0.34
N ALA A 290 2.59 -11.20 0.97
CA ALA A 290 2.18 -10.67 2.24
C ALA A 290 0.70 -10.29 2.21
N LYS A 291 0.08 -10.43 3.37
CA LYS A 291 -1.33 -10.11 3.58
C LYS A 291 -1.39 -9.34 4.87
N TRP A 292 -1.56 -8.05 4.74
CA TRP A 292 -1.66 -7.16 5.89
C TRP A 292 -2.70 -6.09 5.65
N ALA A 293 -3.25 -5.60 6.76
CA ALA A 293 -4.18 -4.49 6.76
C ALA A 293 -3.78 -3.47 7.83
N VAL A 294 -4.13 -2.21 7.64
CA VAL A 294 -4.01 -1.19 8.68
C VAL A 294 -5.22 -0.28 8.63
N THR A 295 -5.73 0.11 9.80
CA THR A 295 -6.82 1.09 9.89
C THR A 295 -6.35 2.47 9.48
N GLU A 296 -7.20 3.24 8.82
CA GLU A 296 -6.84 4.59 8.37
C GLU A 296 -6.60 5.54 9.54
N ASN A 297 -7.46 5.52 10.56
CA ASN A 297 -7.50 6.53 11.62
C ASN A 297 -7.14 5.94 13.01
N ARG A 298 -7.43 4.66 13.24
CA ARG A 298 -7.20 3.97 14.52
C ARG A 298 -5.88 3.21 14.54
N ASP A 299 -5.49 2.70 15.70
CA ASP A 299 -4.15 2.11 15.87
C ASP A 299 -4.12 0.58 15.67
N TRP A 300 -4.82 0.06 14.66
CA TRP A 300 -4.81 -1.37 14.34
C TRP A 300 -3.97 -1.67 13.11
N ALA A 301 -3.08 -2.66 13.23
CA ALA A 301 -2.37 -3.28 12.11
C ALA A 301 -2.55 -4.79 12.16
N CYS A 302 -2.78 -5.42 11.02
CA CYS A 302 -3.10 -6.84 10.93
C CYS A 302 -2.15 -7.56 9.98
N ILE A 303 -1.78 -8.80 10.31
CA ILE A 303 -1.11 -9.75 9.42
C ILE A 303 -1.98 -11.02 9.37
N GLY A 304 -2.24 -11.53 8.18
CA GLY A 304 -3.15 -12.65 8.01
C GLY A 304 -2.77 -13.64 6.92
N ASP A 305 -3.66 -14.61 6.73
CA ASP A 305 -3.44 -15.72 5.82
C ASP A 305 -4.17 -15.56 4.48
N ILE A 306 -5.29 -14.82 4.47
CA ILE A 306 -6.23 -14.79 3.35
C ILE A 306 -6.13 -13.51 2.52
N ASN A 307 -6.10 -13.67 1.19
CA ASN A 307 -6.12 -12.53 0.27
C ASN A 307 -7.57 -12.12 -0.07
N ARG A 308 -7.73 -10.93 -0.65
CA ARG A 308 -9.03 -10.36 -1.01
C ARG A 308 -9.58 -10.82 -2.38
N ALA A 309 -8.92 -11.72 -3.10
CA ALA A 309 -9.43 -12.15 -4.40
C ALA A 309 -10.75 -12.92 -4.23
N LYS A 310 -11.69 -12.74 -5.17
CA LYS A 310 -13.01 -13.42 -5.12
C LYS A 310 -12.90 -14.94 -4.99
N SER A 311 -11.85 -15.54 -5.56
CA SER A 311 -11.57 -16.99 -5.43
C SER A 311 -11.34 -17.44 -3.99
N GLN A 312 -10.97 -16.53 -3.08
CA GLN A 312 -10.77 -16.82 -1.66
C GLN A 312 -12.01 -16.62 -0.81
N PHE A 313 -13.12 -16.12 -1.37
CA PHE A 313 -14.34 -15.88 -0.59
C PHE A 313 -14.88 -17.17 0.01
N ARG A 314 -14.67 -18.29 -0.70
CA ARG A 314 -15.06 -19.64 -0.30
C ARG A 314 -13.91 -20.47 0.26
N ARG A 315 -12.92 -19.83 0.89
CA ARG A 315 -11.83 -20.50 1.62
C ARG A 315 -11.81 -20.00 3.06
N GLY A 316 -11.53 -20.91 3.99
CA GLY A 316 -11.31 -20.54 5.39
C GLY A 316 -9.99 -19.79 5.57
N GLY A 317 -9.87 -19.01 6.63
CA GLY A 317 -8.65 -18.25 6.95
C GLY A 317 -8.95 -17.04 7.80
N GLY A 318 -7.90 -16.35 8.23
CA GLY A 318 -8.05 -15.21 9.14
C GLY A 318 -7.00 -14.11 8.98
N THR A 319 -7.08 -13.14 9.87
CA THR A 319 -6.12 -12.04 10.02
C THR A 319 -6.07 -11.60 11.48
N MET A 320 -4.83 -11.53 11.99
CA MET A 320 -4.54 -11.20 13.37
C MET A 320 -4.18 -9.72 13.46
N CYS A 321 -5.01 -8.95 14.15
CA CYS A 321 -4.85 -7.51 14.32
C CYS A 321 -4.26 -7.18 15.69
N LEU A 322 -3.28 -6.28 15.73
CA LEU A 322 -2.62 -5.77 16.92
C LEU A 322 -2.98 -4.29 17.09
N ARG A 323 -3.40 -3.91 18.30
CA ARG A 323 -3.71 -2.51 18.64
C ARG A 323 -2.46 -1.81 19.20
N HIS A 324 -1.72 -1.12 18.34
CA HIS A 324 -0.50 -0.41 18.72
C HIS A 324 -0.20 0.76 17.79
N ALA A 325 -0.13 1.98 18.33
CA ALA A 325 0.04 3.20 17.54
C ALA A 325 1.35 3.22 16.72
N GLY A 326 2.45 2.80 17.33
CA GLY A 326 3.75 2.66 16.66
C GLY A 326 3.69 1.74 15.43
N VAL A 327 3.22 0.50 15.60
CA VAL A 327 3.07 -0.47 14.50
C VAL A 327 2.09 0.03 13.43
N ALA A 328 0.91 0.52 13.80
CA ALA A 328 -0.06 1.06 12.84
C ALA A 328 0.55 2.20 12.01
N LYS A 329 1.32 3.10 12.63
CA LYS A 329 2.07 4.15 11.92
C LYS A 329 3.10 3.55 10.95
N GLN A 330 3.83 2.51 11.34
CA GLN A 330 4.78 1.85 10.45
C GLN A 330 4.11 1.25 9.21
N PHE A 331 2.96 0.59 9.35
CA PHE A 331 2.21 0.04 8.22
C PHE A 331 1.63 1.12 7.31
N ARG A 332 1.09 2.22 7.86
CA ARG A 332 0.67 3.37 7.04
C ARG A 332 1.82 3.97 6.24
N ASN A 333 2.99 4.08 6.84
CA ASN A 333 4.19 4.62 6.17
C ASN A 333 4.70 3.72 5.03
N LEU A 334 4.24 2.47 4.94
CA LEU A 334 4.54 1.62 3.78
C LEU A 334 3.84 2.07 2.51
N ILE A 335 2.82 2.93 2.63
CA ILE A 335 1.98 3.36 1.53
C ILE A 335 2.55 4.68 0.99
N PRO A 336 3.05 4.70 -0.26
CA PRO A 336 3.67 5.89 -0.81
C PRO A 336 2.65 7.00 -1.09
N GLU A 337 2.99 8.25 -0.75
CA GLU A 337 2.27 9.44 -1.20
C GLU A 337 2.53 9.69 -2.69
N GLU A 338 1.47 9.94 -3.48
CA GLU A 338 1.61 10.27 -4.91
C GLU A 338 1.54 11.79 -5.10
N TYR A 339 2.69 12.43 -5.29
CA TYR A 339 2.77 13.85 -5.64
C TYR A 339 3.70 14.09 -6.82
N GLY A 340 3.43 15.16 -7.55
CA GLY A 340 4.25 15.61 -8.66
C GLY A 340 4.31 17.12 -8.76
N MET A 341 5.44 17.60 -9.25
CA MET A 341 5.66 19.00 -9.61
C MET A 341 6.14 18.99 -11.06
N TYR A 342 5.52 19.79 -11.91
CA TYR A 342 5.85 19.89 -13.32
C TYR A 342 6.06 21.36 -13.66
N ASN A 343 7.13 21.65 -14.42
CA ASN A 343 7.43 22.99 -14.93
C ASN A 343 8.41 22.84 -16.09
N ASP A 344 8.11 23.44 -17.25
CA ASP A 344 9.01 23.51 -18.39
C ASP A 344 10.18 24.50 -18.22
N GLN A 345 10.13 25.30 -17.15
CA GLN A 345 11.18 26.21 -16.68
C GLN A 345 11.39 25.98 -15.16
N PRO A 346 11.95 24.84 -14.73
CA PRO A 346 12.02 24.49 -13.31
C PRO A 346 13.11 25.31 -12.57
N PRO A 347 13.02 25.45 -11.22
CA PRO A 347 14.02 26.17 -10.44
C PRO A 347 15.41 25.54 -10.58
N LYS A 348 16.48 26.36 -10.51
CA LYS A 348 17.88 25.90 -10.69
C LYS A 348 18.33 24.78 -9.74
N SER A 349 17.73 24.67 -8.55
CA SER A 349 18.01 23.60 -7.58
C SER A 349 17.26 22.30 -7.85
N SER A 350 16.51 22.22 -8.96
CA SER A 350 15.80 21.00 -9.34
C SER A 350 16.75 19.96 -9.86
N VAL A 351 16.57 18.72 -9.38
CA VAL A 351 17.22 17.56 -9.96
C VAL A 351 16.53 17.31 -11.30
N SER A 352 17.08 17.90 -12.35
CA SER A 352 16.88 17.44 -13.73
C SER A 352 17.28 15.96 -13.73
N MET A 353 16.30 15.07 -13.77
CA MET A 353 16.57 13.70 -14.15
C MET A 353 16.96 13.71 -15.61
N ASP A 354 17.97 12.91 -15.96
CA ASP A 354 18.53 12.62 -17.29
C ASP A 354 17.48 12.35 -18.38
N ILE A 355 16.72 13.37 -18.71
CA ILE A 355 15.92 13.50 -19.90
C ILE A 355 16.64 14.65 -20.56
N LYS A 356 17.26 14.38 -21.72
CA LYS A 356 17.75 15.44 -22.61
C LYS A 356 16.71 16.54 -22.53
N GLN A 357 17.12 17.73 -22.12
CA GLN A 357 16.23 18.88 -22.04
C GLN A 357 15.86 19.21 -23.49
N GLU A 358 14.96 18.41 -24.06
CA GLU A 358 14.51 18.60 -25.41
C GLU A 358 13.73 19.90 -25.35
N THR A 359 14.13 20.83 -26.20
CA THR A 359 13.51 22.13 -26.41
C THR A 359 12.05 22.03 -26.89
N SER A 360 11.48 20.82 -26.92
CA SER A 360 10.16 20.42 -27.44
C SER A 360 9.16 20.00 -26.34
N GLY A 361 9.52 20.06 -25.05
CA GLY A 361 8.62 19.69 -23.94
C GLY A 361 7.32 20.51 -23.87
N GLY A 362 6.27 19.93 -23.28
CA GLY A 362 4.98 20.60 -23.08
C GLY A 362 5.12 21.91 -22.27
N HIS A 363 4.33 22.92 -22.62
CA HIS A 363 4.27 24.18 -21.87
C HIS A 363 3.28 24.00 -20.72
N MET A 364 3.73 23.46 -19.58
CA MET A 364 2.86 23.12 -18.45
C MET A 364 3.56 23.41 -17.13
N LYS A 365 2.82 23.98 -16.17
CA LYS A 365 3.36 24.25 -14.83
C LYS A 365 2.32 23.99 -13.73
N GLY A 366 2.75 23.35 -12.65
CA GLY A 366 1.86 23.02 -11.55
C GLY A 366 2.39 22.01 -10.57
N ALA A 367 1.54 21.70 -9.62
CA ALA A 367 1.78 20.68 -8.63
C ALA A 367 0.48 19.93 -8.36
N PHE A 368 0.60 18.65 -8.09
CA PHE A 368 -0.50 17.89 -7.54
C PHE A 368 0.03 17.02 -6.42
N ALA A 369 -0.85 16.75 -5.47
CA ALA A 369 -0.61 15.77 -4.44
C ALA A 369 -1.92 15.03 -4.21
N PHE A 370 -1.83 13.72 -4.29
CA PHE A 370 -2.90 12.81 -3.94
C PHE A 370 -2.39 11.91 -2.83
N ASP A 371 -3.15 11.86 -1.76
CA ASP A 371 -3.15 10.70 -0.89
C ASP A 371 -4.19 9.70 -1.44
N LYS A 372 -4.58 8.75 -0.59
CA LYS A 372 -5.53 7.68 -0.94
C LYS A 372 -6.97 8.15 -1.19
N ASP A 373 -7.40 9.27 -0.62
CA ASP A 373 -8.80 9.71 -0.54
C ASP A 373 -9.03 11.17 -0.91
N SER A 374 -7.96 11.93 -0.96
CA SER A 374 -8.00 13.34 -1.19
C SER A 374 -6.75 13.78 -1.92
N GLY A 375 -6.88 14.92 -2.57
CA GLY A 375 -5.77 15.54 -3.21
C GLY A 375 -6.15 16.89 -3.73
N PHE A 376 -5.16 17.58 -4.24
CA PHE A 376 -5.34 18.82 -4.95
C PHE A 376 -4.52 18.79 -6.22
N TRP A 377 -4.99 19.55 -7.20
CA TRP A 377 -4.23 19.87 -8.39
C TRP A 377 -4.17 21.39 -8.52
N LEU A 378 -2.95 21.91 -8.39
CA LEU A 378 -2.64 23.32 -8.54
C LEU A 378 -2.06 23.56 -9.93
N ILE A 379 -2.83 24.27 -10.76
CA ILE A 379 -2.43 24.74 -12.10
C ILE A 379 -1.94 26.18 -11.96
N LEU A 380 -0.78 26.50 -12.54
CA LEU A 380 -0.16 27.82 -12.42
C LEU A 380 0.66 28.17 -13.67
N SER A 381 1.11 29.42 -13.78
CA SER A 381 1.92 29.89 -14.92
C SER A 381 3.33 30.37 -14.52
N VAL A 382 3.71 30.19 -13.25
CA VAL A 382 4.92 30.79 -12.66
C VAL A 382 6.19 30.00 -13.01
N PRO A 383 7.18 30.59 -13.71
CA PRO A 383 8.46 29.95 -13.96
C PRO A 383 9.28 29.79 -12.68
N ASN A 384 10.21 28.83 -12.67
CA ASN A 384 11.08 28.53 -11.54
C ASN A 384 10.35 28.20 -10.23
N PHE A 385 9.13 27.63 -10.31
CA PHE A 385 8.26 27.34 -9.17
C PHE A 385 7.39 26.09 -9.41
N PRO A 386 7.01 25.30 -8.39
CA PRO A 386 7.44 25.36 -6.99
C PRO A 386 8.87 24.89 -6.77
N ALA A 387 9.50 25.38 -5.69
CA ALA A 387 10.81 24.89 -5.28
C ALA A 387 10.71 23.42 -4.85
N PRO A 388 11.57 22.52 -5.36
CA PRO A 388 11.55 21.12 -4.97
C PRO A 388 11.90 20.98 -3.49
N ARG A 389 11.27 20.03 -2.79
CA ARG A 389 11.81 19.54 -1.52
C ARG A 389 13.21 18.99 -1.79
N LYS A 390 14.18 19.22 -0.88
CA LYS A 390 15.56 18.72 -0.94
C LYS A 390 15.69 17.17 -0.95
N GLN A 391 14.62 16.42 -1.21
CA GLN A 391 14.57 14.97 -1.17
C GLN A 391 14.29 14.41 -2.57
N ASN A 392 15.22 13.60 -3.08
CA ASN A 392 15.08 12.80 -4.29
C ASN A 392 14.12 11.62 -4.07
N LYS A 393 12.80 11.86 -3.99
CA LYS A 393 11.85 10.75 -3.83
C LYS A 393 11.68 9.95 -5.13
N PRO A 394 11.74 8.60 -5.10
CA PRO A 394 11.57 7.74 -6.28
C PRO A 394 10.21 7.86 -7.00
N LEU A 395 9.14 8.25 -6.30
CA LEU A 395 7.79 8.44 -6.88
C LEU A 395 7.73 9.59 -7.88
N LEU A 396 8.35 10.73 -7.54
CA LEU A 396 8.48 11.87 -8.45
C LEU A 396 9.24 11.46 -9.73
N LYS A 397 10.25 10.58 -9.58
CA LYS A 397 11.00 10.02 -10.72
C LYS A 397 10.15 9.14 -11.62
N LYS A 398 9.31 8.27 -11.03
CA LYS A 398 8.39 7.41 -11.78
C LYS A 398 7.30 8.23 -12.46
N PHE A 399 6.67 9.17 -11.77
CA PHE A 399 5.60 10.00 -12.33
C PHE A 399 6.10 10.83 -13.52
N ASN A 400 7.24 11.50 -13.37
CA ASN A 400 7.85 12.24 -14.49
C ASN A 400 8.18 11.31 -15.66
N ARG A 401 8.63 10.07 -15.39
CA ARG A 401 8.83 9.08 -16.45
C ARG A 401 7.52 8.67 -17.12
N GLU A 402 6.43 8.43 -16.40
CA GLU A 402 5.13 8.00 -16.96
C GLU A 402 4.45 9.12 -17.75
N MET A 403 4.48 10.37 -17.26
CA MET A 403 4.06 11.56 -18.02
C MET A 403 4.86 11.71 -19.33
N ASN A 404 6.16 11.42 -19.29
CA ASN A 404 7.06 11.55 -20.45
C ASN A 404 7.13 10.28 -21.32
N TYR A 405 6.62 9.12 -20.85
CA TYR A 405 6.63 7.86 -21.59
C TYR A 405 5.64 7.90 -22.77
N TYR A 406 4.59 8.72 -22.66
CA TYR A 406 3.71 9.06 -23.78
C TYR A 406 4.25 10.26 -24.56
N SER A 407 5.51 10.21 -25.00
CA SER A 407 6.15 11.28 -25.78
C SER A 407 5.44 11.60 -27.11
N SER A 408 4.59 10.70 -27.61
CA SER A 408 3.71 10.93 -28.75
C SER A 408 2.28 11.40 -28.39
N GLY A 409 1.89 11.35 -27.11
CA GLY A 409 0.50 11.49 -26.65
C GLY A 409 -0.45 10.44 -27.26
N PRO A 410 -1.74 10.42 -26.88
CA PRO A 410 -2.76 9.74 -27.67
C PRO A 410 -2.91 10.38 -29.07
N ASN A 411 -3.50 9.66 -30.02
CA ASN A 411 -3.83 10.17 -31.35
C ASN A 411 -4.94 11.23 -31.26
N GLY A 412 -4.59 12.45 -30.85
CA GLY A 412 -5.52 13.58 -30.78
C GLY A 412 -5.63 14.22 -29.39
N PRO A 413 -6.42 15.31 -29.28
CA PRO A 413 -6.64 16.01 -28.02
C PRO A 413 -7.50 15.17 -27.06
N ILE A 414 -7.33 15.39 -25.76
CA ILE A 414 -8.11 14.74 -24.69
C ILE A 414 -9.08 15.76 -24.11
N VAL A 415 -10.32 15.32 -23.90
CA VAL A 415 -11.34 16.04 -23.11
C VAL A 415 -11.77 15.13 -21.97
N THR A 416 -11.79 15.64 -20.74
CA THR A 416 -12.15 14.85 -19.56
C THR A 416 -12.94 15.68 -18.56
N ASP A 417 -14.03 15.12 -18.05
CA ASP A 417 -14.84 15.73 -17.01
C ASP A 417 -14.35 15.29 -15.62
N PHE A 418 -14.31 16.24 -14.69
CA PHE A 418 -13.91 16.06 -13.30
C PHE A 418 -15.00 16.58 -12.37
N ILE A 419 -15.17 15.94 -11.22
CA ILE A 419 -16.07 16.39 -10.15
C ILE A 419 -15.24 16.46 -8.87
N THR A 420 -15.23 17.63 -8.23
CA THR A 420 -14.55 17.81 -6.94
C THR A 420 -15.26 17.06 -5.82
N ARG A 421 -14.60 16.88 -4.67
CA ARG A 421 -15.21 16.24 -3.49
C ARG A 421 -16.51 16.88 -3.00
N LYS A 422 -16.75 18.16 -3.33
CA LYS A 422 -17.97 18.89 -2.98
C LYS A 422 -18.96 19.01 -4.15
N GLY A 423 -18.78 18.22 -5.22
CA GLY A 423 -19.72 18.17 -6.34
C GLY A 423 -19.53 19.24 -7.42
N GLN A 424 -18.56 20.16 -7.29
CA GLN A 424 -18.28 21.14 -8.35
C GLN A 424 -17.72 20.45 -9.60
N SER A 425 -18.35 20.69 -10.75
CA SER A 425 -17.92 20.17 -12.05
C SER A 425 -16.82 21.01 -12.69
N PHE A 426 -15.86 20.31 -13.29
CA PHE A 426 -14.78 20.84 -14.10
C PHE A 426 -14.64 20.02 -15.39
N ARG A 427 -14.06 20.62 -16.42
CA ARG A 427 -13.70 19.96 -17.67
C ARG A 427 -12.28 20.33 -18.05
N GLY A 428 -11.42 19.33 -18.20
CA GLY A 428 -10.06 19.49 -18.67
C GLY A 428 -9.95 19.26 -20.17
N TYR A 429 -9.15 20.09 -20.81
CA TYR A 429 -8.78 20.00 -22.22
C TYR A 429 -7.26 19.89 -22.30
N ALA A 430 -6.75 18.91 -23.04
CA ALA A 430 -5.31 18.74 -23.24
C ALA A 430 -5.00 18.43 -24.70
N LYS A 431 -3.88 18.97 -25.19
CA LYS A 431 -3.32 18.63 -26.49
C LYS A 431 -1.87 18.15 -26.36
N SER A 432 -1.43 17.33 -27.30
CA SER A 432 -0.03 16.99 -27.52
C SER A 432 0.56 17.88 -28.63
N ALA A 433 1.88 17.80 -28.83
CA ALA A 433 2.57 18.48 -29.93
C ALA A 433 2.07 18.05 -31.33
N SER A 434 1.57 16.82 -31.47
CA SER A 434 1.04 16.29 -32.73
C SER A 434 -0.31 16.90 -33.12
N PHE A 435 -1.05 17.52 -32.18
CA PHE A 435 -2.29 18.22 -32.50
C PHE A 435 -2.08 19.39 -33.47
N GLY A 436 -0.96 20.10 -33.36
CA GLY A 436 -0.50 21.05 -34.38
C GLY A 436 -1.33 22.31 -34.57
N GLN A 437 -2.33 22.57 -33.73
CA GLN A 437 -3.25 23.72 -33.83
C GLN A 437 -3.37 24.47 -32.49
N ASP A 438 -4.10 25.60 -32.49
CA ASP A 438 -4.51 26.32 -31.29
C ASP A 438 -5.32 25.42 -30.36
N LEU A 439 -5.16 25.57 -29.04
CA LEU A 439 -5.96 24.83 -28.06
C LEU A 439 -7.39 25.36 -28.00
N TYR A 440 -7.58 26.68 -28.08
CA TYR A 440 -8.85 27.28 -27.68
C TYR A 440 -9.93 27.12 -28.73
N HIS A 441 -9.65 27.43 -29.99
CA HIS A 441 -10.68 27.34 -31.03
C HIS A 441 -11.13 25.91 -31.37
N PRO A 442 -10.28 25.05 -31.97
CA PRO A 442 -10.73 23.76 -32.52
C PRO A 442 -11.13 22.75 -31.43
N LEU A 443 -10.80 23.01 -30.16
CA LEU A 443 -11.08 22.11 -29.05
C LEU A 443 -12.01 22.74 -28.01
N VAL A 444 -11.60 23.83 -27.35
CA VAL A 444 -12.35 24.37 -26.21
C VAL A 444 -13.68 25.01 -26.66
N ALA A 445 -13.64 25.96 -27.60
CA ALA A 445 -14.82 26.68 -28.08
C ALA A 445 -15.83 25.73 -28.74
N VAL A 446 -15.34 24.84 -29.60
CA VAL A 446 -16.17 23.80 -30.27
C VAL A 446 -16.84 22.87 -29.26
N ASN A 447 -16.11 22.41 -28.23
CA ASN A 447 -16.67 21.50 -27.24
C ASN A 447 -17.64 22.18 -26.27
N LEU A 448 -17.33 23.42 -25.86
CA LEU A 448 -18.21 24.21 -25.01
C LEU A 448 -19.41 24.78 -25.78
N LYS A 449 -19.36 24.77 -27.12
CA LYS A 449 -20.38 25.30 -28.03
C LYS A 449 -20.71 26.76 -27.73
N ASP A 450 -19.66 27.57 -27.57
CA ASP A 450 -19.78 29.00 -27.30
C ASP A 450 -18.51 29.75 -27.73
N ASN A 451 -18.65 31.06 -27.92
CA ASN A 451 -17.54 31.94 -28.16
C ASN A 451 -16.69 32.09 -26.89
N LEU A 452 -15.39 32.36 -27.06
CA LEU A 452 -14.45 32.55 -25.96
C LEU A 452 -13.83 33.95 -26.01
N TYR A 453 -13.73 34.59 -24.85
CA TYR A 453 -12.75 35.63 -24.60
C TYR A 453 -11.52 34.97 -23.99
N VAL A 454 -10.35 35.17 -24.62
CA VAL A 454 -9.11 34.50 -24.23
C VAL A 454 -8.02 35.53 -23.95
N GLU A 455 -7.55 35.57 -22.71
CA GLU A 455 -6.39 36.36 -22.29
C GLU A 455 -5.18 35.43 -22.26
N THR A 456 -4.17 35.74 -23.06
CA THR A 456 -2.89 35.04 -23.01
C THR A 456 -1.72 35.98 -23.25
N TRP A 457 -0.53 35.58 -22.80
CA TRP A 457 0.68 36.38 -22.93
C TRP A 457 1.15 36.50 -24.38
N ARG A 458 1.07 37.72 -24.93
CA ARG A 458 1.62 38.14 -26.23
C ARG A 458 1.23 37.22 -27.42
N PRO A 459 -0.08 37.05 -27.71
CA PRO A 459 -0.54 36.24 -28.84
C PRO A 459 -0.06 36.84 -30.17
N ASP A 460 0.47 35.98 -31.03
CA ASP A 460 0.74 36.27 -32.46
C ASP A 460 -0.34 35.70 -33.38
N LEU A 461 -1.21 34.83 -32.85
CA LEU A 461 -2.44 34.41 -33.49
C LEU A 461 -3.48 35.54 -33.37
N LYS A 462 -4.23 35.77 -34.45
CA LYS A 462 -5.35 36.72 -34.45
C LYS A 462 -6.63 36.07 -33.92
N THR A 463 -7.62 36.91 -33.65
CA THR A 463 -8.98 36.44 -33.34
C THR A 463 -9.51 35.51 -34.44
N GLU A 464 -10.09 34.40 -34.01
CA GLU A 464 -10.66 33.38 -34.90
C GLU A 464 -12.18 33.59 -34.99
N CYS A 465 -12.72 33.66 -36.21
CA CYS A 465 -14.04 34.23 -36.49
C CYS A 465 -15.02 33.27 -37.16
N SER A 466 -14.75 31.96 -37.12
CA SER A 466 -15.67 30.92 -37.59
C SER A 466 -16.85 30.67 -36.60
N MET A 467 -17.55 29.53 -36.73
CA MET A 467 -18.83 29.24 -36.06
C MET A 467 -18.84 29.47 -34.55
N TYR A 468 -17.71 29.23 -33.87
CA TYR A 468 -17.45 29.67 -32.50
C TYR A 468 -16.23 30.57 -32.51
N LYS A 469 -16.40 31.83 -32.12
CA LYS A 469 -15.36 32.86 -32.17
C LYS A 469 -14.44 32.76 -30.96
N VAL A 470 -13.15 33.05 -31.17
CA VAL A 470 -12.17 33.15 -30.08
C VAL A 470 -11.48 34.50 -30.16
N TYR A 471 -11.97 35.42 -29.33
CA TYR A 471 -11.48 36.80 -29.25
C TYR A 471 -10.27 36.90 -28.32
N ASP A 472 -9.20 37.53 -28.80
CA ASP A 472 -8.05 37.86 -27.95
C ASP A 472 -8.35 39.08 -27.09
N VAL A 473 -8.27 38.91 -25.78
CA VAL A 473 -8.37 40.02 -24.83
C VAL A 473 -7.09 40.87 -24.92
N LYS A 474 -7.29 42.19 -25.02
CA LYS A 474 -6.21 43.18 -25.15
C LYS A 474 -5.97 43.95 -23.86
N LYS A 475 -7.01 44.18 -23.07
CA LYS A 475 -6.93 44.85 -21.76
C LYS A 475 -7.85 44.20 -20.75
N VAL A 476 -7.32 44.07 -19.53
CA VAL A 476 -8.04 43.60 -18.35
C VAL A 476 -8.20 44.77 -17.39
N ALA A 477 -9.39 44.94 -16.81
CA ALA A 477 -9.66 45.97 -15.81
C ALA A 477 -10.53 45.44 -14.66
N PHE A 478 -10.22 45.86 -13.43
CA PHE A 478 -10.91 45.47 -12.21
C PHE A 478 -11.83 46.60 -11.71
N GLU A 479 -12.76 46.25 -10.82
CA GLU A 479 -13.79 47.19 -10.31
C GLU A 479 -13.18 48.36 -9.51
N ASP A 480 -11.99 48.19 -8.95
CA ASP A 480 -11.21 49.22 -8.25
C ASP A 480 -10.48 50.19 -9.19
N GLY A 481 -10.65 50.03 -10.51
CA GLY A 481 -10.00 50.85 -11.53
C GLY A 481 -8.58 50.39 -11.89
N TYR A 482 -8.05 49.33 -11.26
CA TYR A 482 -6.77 48.76 -11.65
C TYR A 482 -6.89 48.07 -13.02
N TRP A 483 -5.93 48.31 -13.92
CA TRP A 483 -5.96 47.72 -15.25
C TRP A 483 -4.56 47.50 -15.80
N PHE A 484 -4.44 46.57 -16.73
CA PHE A 484 -3.20 46.31 -17.46
C PHE A 484 -3.48 45.77 -18.87
N ASN A 485 -2.44 45.80 -19.71
CA ASN A 485 -2.51 45.25 -21.06
C ASN A 485 -2.10 43.77 -21.06
N SER A 486 -2.66 42.99 -21.98
CA SER A 486 -2.32 41.56 -22.10
C SER A 486 -0.85 41.29 -22.45
N LYS A 487 -0.11 42.29 -22.95
CA LYS A 487 1.36 42.19 -23.15
C LYS A 487 2.17 42.09 -21.86
N THR A 488 1.59 42.53 -20.74
CA THR A 488 2.19 42.48 -19.40
C THR A 488 1.59 41.39 -18.52
N ASP A 489 0.56 40.69 -19.00
CA ASP A 489 -0.07 39.59 -18.27
C ASP A 489 0.46 38.23 -18.74
N HIS A 490 1.00 37.44 -17.81
CA HIS A 490 1.45 36.06 -18.06
C HIS A 490 0.33 35.02 -17.85
N SER A 491 -0.82 35.46 -17.34
CA SER A 491 -1.99 34.65 -17.12
C SER A 491 -2.51 34.08 -18.45
N LYS A 492 -3.20 32.96 -18.32
CA LYS A 492 -3.74 32.18 -19.43
C LYS A 492 -5.10 31.72 -18.97
N TRP A 493 -6.11 32.45 -19.37
CA TRP A 493 -7.48 32.15 -19.01
C TRP A 493 -8.40 32.40 -20.19
N ALA A 494 -9.53 31.71 -20.15
CA ALA A 494 -10.60 31.88 -21.11
C ALA A 494 -11.94 31.93 -20.40
N VAL A 495 -12.91 32.63 -20.94
CA VAL A 495 -14.28 32.61 -20.45
C VAL A 495 -15.25 32.57 -21.61
N THR A 496 -16.31 31.80 -21.46
CA THR A 496 -17.36 31.74 -22.48
C THR A 496 -18.18 33.02 -22.49
N GLU A 497 -18.58 33.45 -23.68
CA GLU A 497 -19.37 34.67 -23.88
C GLU A 497 -20.77 34.56 -23.24
N ASN A 498 -21.45 33.43 -23.46
CA ASN A 498 -22.86 33.25 -23.07
C ASN A 498 -23.05 32.23 -21.96
N ARG A 499 -22.24 31.17 -21.93
CA ARG A 499 -22.33 30.07 -20.97
C ARG A 499 -21.52 30.36 -19.71
N ASP A 500 -21.65 29.49 -18.72
CA ASP A 500 -21.06 29.67 -17.40
C ASP A 500 -19.73 28.93 -17.22
N TRP A 501 -18.87 28.98 -18.23
CA TRP A 501 -17.54 28.38 -18.18
C TRP A 501 -16.44 29.43 -18.06
N ALA A 502 -15.53 29.21 -17.12
CA ALA A 502 -14.26 29.94 -17.02
C ALA A 502 -13.12 28.94 -16.94
N CYS A 503 -11.98 29.25 -17.55
CA CYS A 503 -10.88 28.34 -17.73
C CYS A 503 -9.56 28.98 -17.30
N ILE A 504 -8.69 28.20 -16.68
CA ILE A 504 -7.29 28.56 -16.40
C ILE A 504 -6.41 27.44 -16.94
N GLY A 505 -5.35 27.81 -17.65
CA GLY A 505 -4.53 26.84 -18.38
C GLY A 505 -3.05 27.18 -18.47
N ASP A 506 -2.37 26.33 -19.22
CA ASP A 506 -0.91 26.35 -19.34
C ASP A 506 -0.44 26.98 -20.66
N ILE A 507 -1.26 26.95 -21.72
CA ILE A 507 -0.87 27.32 -23.10
C ILE A 507 -1.35 28.72 -23.48
N ASN A 508 -0.44 29.56 -24.00
CA ASN A 508 -0.80 30.81 -24.67
C ASN A 508 -1.13 30.57 -26.16
N ARG A 509 -1.74 31.55 -26.81
CA ARG A 509 -2.16 31.45 -28.22
C ARG A 509 -1.04 31.77 -29.22
N ASN A 510 0.23 31.52 -28.87
CA ASN A 510 1.32 31.76 -29.82
C ASN A 510 1.43 30.60 -30.82
N ILE A 511 1.69 30.89 -32.10
CA ILE A 511 1.90 29.88 -33.17
C ILE A 511 3.03 28.94 -32.78
N SER A 512 4.06 29.44 -32.09
CA SER A 512 5.16 28.62 -31.56
C SER A 512 4.70 27.52 -30.58
N GLN A 513 3.53 27.64 -29.96
CA GLN A 513 2.96 26.62 -29.07
C GLN A 513 2.17 25.53 -29.80
N PHE A 514 1.96 25.64 -31.12
CA PHE A 514 1.19 24.64 -31.85
C PHE A 514 1.85 23.25 -31.77
N LYS A 515 3.18 23.23 -31.72
CA LYS A 515 4.01 22.02 -31.57
C LYS A 515 4.41 21.72 -30.12
N ARG A 516 3.66 22.20 -29.13
CA ARG A 516 3.89 21.91 -27.70
C ARG A 516 2.64 21.32 -27.06
N GLY A 517 2.86 20.37 -26.15
CA GLY A 517 1.80 19.82 -25.32
C GLY A 517 1.37 20.77 -24.20
N GLY A 518 0.13 20.64 -23.73
CA GLY A 518 -0.42 21.42 -22.62
C GLY A 518 -1.94 21.52 -22.69
N GLY A 519 -2.54 22.22 -21.73
CA GLY A 519 -4.00 22.18 -21.58
C GLY A 519 -4.59 23.38 -20.85
N THR A 520 -5.90 23.28 -20.61
CA THR A 520 -6.67 24.21 -19.78
C THR A 520 -7.73 23.46 -18.99
N MET A 521 -7.98 23.90 -17.77
CA MET A 521 -9.03 23.37 -16.89
C MET A 521 -10.15 24.40 -16.78
N CYS A 522 -11.38 24.00 -17.07
CA CYS A 522 -12.55 24.85 -17.08
C CYS A 522 -13.51 24.48 -15.95
N ILE A 523 -13.98 25.48 -15.19
CA ILE A 523 -15.03 25.33 -14.19
C ILE A 523 -16.38 25.73 -14.79
N HIS A 524 -17.43 24.94 -14.52
CA HIS A 524 -18.81 25.33 -14.84
C HIS A 524 -19.43 26.03 -13.62
N HIS A 525 -19.36 27.36 -13.57
CA HIS A 525 -19.82 28.14 -12.43
C HIS A 525 -20.20 29.56 -12.85
N ALA A 526 -21.49 29.91 -12.73
CA ALA A 526 -22.06 31.17 -13.21
C ALA A 526 -21.39 32.42 -12.62
N VAL A 527 -21.20 32.45 -11.30
CA VAL A 527 -20.57 33.59 -10.64
C VAL A 527 -19.13 33.80 -11.13
N VAL A 528 -18.33 32.73 -11.23
CA VAL A 528 -16.94 32.80 -11.68
C VAL A 528 -16.88 33.30 -13.13
N ALA A 529 -17.66 32.69 -14.03
CA ALA A 529 -17.71 33.11 -15.44
C ALA A 529 -18.14 34.57 -15.60
N LYS A 530 -19.14 35.02 -14.82
CA LYS A 530 -19.55 36.43 -14.79
C LYS A 530 -18.41 37.36 -14.36
N GLN A 531 -17.62 37.00 -13.35
CA GLN A 531 -16.49 37.81 -12.91
C GLN A 531 -15.38 37.88 -13.97
N PHE A 532 -15.04 36.77 -14.61
CA PHE A 532 -14.06 36.78 -15.71
C PHE A 532 -14.54 37.57 -16.93
N ARG A 533 -15.85 37.56 -17.25
CA ARG A 533 -16.39 38.42 -18.31
C ARG A 533 -16.28 39.91 -17.98
N LYS A 534 -16.56 40.29 -16.72
CA LYS A 534 -16.51 41.69 -16.28
C LYS A 534 -15.14 42.33 -16.43
N ILE A 535 -14.07 41.54 -16.26
CA ILE A 535 -12.70 42.07 -16.33
C ILE A 535 -12.21 42.26 -17.78
N VAL A 536 -12.93 41.77 -18.79
CA VAL A 536 -12.62 42.01 -20.21
C VAL A 536 -12.94 43.46 -20.54
N LYS A 537 -11.91 44.31 -20.59
CA LYS A 537 -12.07 45.74 -20.88
C LYS A 537 -12.02 46.04 -22.39
N GLU A 538 -11.14 45.35 -23.10
CA GLU A 538 -10.94 45.51 -24.54
C GLU A 538 -10.57 44.15 -25.14
N LYS A 539 -11.17 43.81 -26.28
CA LYS A 539 -10.87 42.60 -27.05
C LYS A 539 -10.62 42.97 -28.50
N GLU A 540 -9.87 42.13 -29.20
CA GLU A 540 -9.75 42.21 -30.66
C GLU A 540 -11.07 41.76 -31.28
N GLU A 541 -11.66 42.61 -32.13
CA GLU A 541 -12.87 42.27 -32.86
C GLU A 541 -12.56 41.44 -34.10
N CYS A 542 -13.57 40.73 -34.59
CA CYS A 542 -13.47 40.10 -35.89
C CYS A 542 -13.33 41.16 -36.99
N PRO A 543 -12.36 41.03 -37.91
CA PRO A 543 -12.23 41.92 -39.05
C PRO A 543 -13.42 41.84 -40.01
#